data_AF-A0A031FNB7-F1
#
_entry.id   AF-A0A031FNB7-F1
#
_cell.length_a   1.000
_cell.length_b   1.000
_cell.length_c   1.000
_cell.angle_alpha   90.00
_cell.angle_beta   90.00
_cell.angle_gamma   90.00
#
_symmetry.space_group_name_H-M   'P 1'
#
loop_
_entity.id
_entity.type
_entity.pdbx_description
1 polymer ?
#
loop_
_entity_poly.entity_id
_entity_poly.type
_entity_poly.pdbx_seq_one_letter_code
_entity_poly.pdbx_strand_id
1 'polypeptide(L)'
;MNPNIPDISQLKELSLPAPVSYAPQTWGWWLLLALLVVLALIVGVRRYVQWRRDQYRREALVRLAQLRERSDDLNALRELPELLKRVALSMPLKHCPVGAAEGCDLLILLFKGNVKRSQPSAAPTGVAALGRSDWQAFLQQHSKKPLPANFSAQLAQLAYAPDATLRALPVEQRQALFDTCQHWVEQHHVAA
;
A
#
# COMPACT_ATOMS: atom_id res chain seq x y z
N MET A 1 39.67 13.50 -88.22
CA MET A 1 39.74 12.33 -87.32
C MET A 1 40.78 12.65 -86.25
N ASN A 2 40.33 13.03 -85.05
CA ASN A 2 41.23 13.41 -83.96
C ASN A 2 41.52 12.15 -83.12
N PRO A 3 42.77 11.64 -83.08
CA PRO A 3 43.11 10.36 -82.44
C PRO A 3 43.28 10.45 -80.91
N ASN A 4 42.93 11.59 -80.30
CA ASN A 4 43.21 11.87 -78.89
C ASN A 4 41.92 11.92 -78.06
N ILE A 5 41.17 10.82 -78.07
CA ILE A 5 40.04 10.62 -77.17
C ILE A 5 40.58 9.75 -76.02
N PRO A 6 40.76 10.30 -74.80
CA PRO A 6 41.28 9.53 -73.67
C PRO A 6 40.32 8.39 -73.33
N ASP A 7 40.89 7.19 -73.22
CA ASP A 7 40.17 5.93 -73.07
C ASP A 7 39.48 5.82 -71.69
N ILE A 8 38.24 5.32 -71.67
CA ILE A 8 37.37 5.21 -70.49
C ILE A 8 37.95 4.24 -69.44
N SER A 9 38.87 3.36 -69.86
CA SER A 9 39.67 2.50 -68.97
C SER A 9 40.55 3.27 -67.97
N GLN A 10 40.75 4.58 -68.17
CA GLN A 10 41.42 5.47 -67.21
C GLN A 10 40.53 5.89 -66.02
N LEU A 11 39.22 5.63 -66.07
CA LEU A 11 38.32 5.82 -64.92
C LEU A 11 38.57 4.70 -63.91
N LYS A 12 39.55 4.93 -63.05
CA LYS A 12 39.87 4.08 -61.91
C LYS A 12 38.69 4.13 -60.94
N GLU A 13 37.89 3.06 -60.88
CA GLU A 13 36.84 2.90 -59.88
C GLU A 13 37.45 3.06 -58.48
N LEU A 14 37.06 4.13 -57.79
CA LEU A 14 37.36 4.34 -56.38
C LEU A 14 36.66 3.21 -55.62
N SER A 15 37.45 2.28 -55.05
CA SER A 15 36.93 1.26 -54.16
C SER A 15 36.12 1.94 -53.06
N LEU A 16 34.84 1.56 -52.92
CA LEU A 16 33.96 2.14 -51.92
C LEU A 16 34.65 2.01 -50.54
N PRO A 17 34.71 3.10 -49.74
CA PRO A 17 35.22 2.98 -48.39
C PRO A 17 34.38 1.94 -47.65
N ALA A 18 35.04 1.08 -46.86
CA ALA A 18 34.33 0.16 -45.97
C ALA A 18 33.25 0.94 -45.22
N PRO A 19 32.00 0.43 -45.17
CA PRO A 19 30.87 1.18 -44.63
C PRO A 19 31.21 1.70 -43.23
N VAL A 20 31.36 3.02 -43.13
CA VAL A 20 31.59 3.67 -41.85
C VAL A 20 30.39 3.38 -40.97
N SER A 21 30.64 2.82 -39.79
CA SER A 21 29.58 2.62 -38.81
C SER A 21 28.99 3.96 -38.43
N TYR A 22 27.79 4.24 -38.94
CA TYR A 22 26.98 5.41 -38.59
C TYR A 22 26.37 5.32 -37.18
N ALA A 23 26.68 4.27 -36.41
CA ALA A 23 26.29 4.17 -35.02
C ALA A 23 27.25 5.03 -34.17
N PRO A 24 26.84 6.19 -33.65
CA PRO A 24 27.66 6.91 -32.69
C PRO A 24 27.70 6.08 -31.41
N GLN A 25 28.82 5.38 -31.19
CA GLN A 25 29.14 4.66 -29.95
C GLN A 25 29.39 5.67 -28.82
N THR A 26 28.38 6.44 -28.46
CA THR A 26 28.42 7.42 -27.39
C THR A 26 28.05 6.75 -26.08
N TRP A 27 28.66 7.19 -24.98
CA TRP A 27 28.31 6.73 -23.63
C TRP A 27 26.84 7.05 -23.24
N GLY A 28 26.14 7.83 -24.07
CA GLY A 28 24.72 8.16 -23.90
C GLY A 28 23.79 6.94 -23.87
N TRP A 29 24.08 5.88 -24.65
CA TRP A 29 23.26 4.66 -24.60
C TRP A 29 23.36 3.93 -23.27
N TRP A 30 24.55 3.91 -22.66
CA TRP A 30 24.73 3.36 -21.31
C TRP A 30 24.02 4.18 -20.25
N LEU A 31 24.03 5.51 -20.37
CA LEU A 31 23.25 6.39 -19.50
C LEU A 31 21.74 6.15 -19.64
N LEU A 32 21.23 6.03 -20.87
CA LEU A 32 19.83 5.70 -21.14
C LEU A 32 19.45 4.32 -20.58
N LEU A 33 20.30 3.31 -20.77
CA LEU A 33 20.07 1.97 -20.25
C LEU A 33 20.06 1.98 -18.71
N ALA A 34 21.04 2.64 -18.08
CA ALA A 34 21.08 2.78 -16.64
C ALA A 34 19.82 3.48 -16.09
N LEU A 35 19.39 4.57 -16.74
CA LEU A 35 18.17 5.28 -16.39
C LEU A 35 16.93 4.38 -16.52
N LEU A 36 16.82 3.60 -17.60
CA LEU A 36 15.72 2.66 -17.83
C LEU A 36 15.70 1.57 -16.75
N VAL A 37 16.84 0.99 -16.41
CA VAL A 37 16.97 -0.02 -15.35
C VAL A 37 16.58 0.55 -13.99
N VAL A 38 17.03 1.76 -13.66
CA VAL A 38 16.65 2.44 -12.42
C VAL A 38 15.14 2.70 -12.38
N LEU A 39 14.55 3.19 -13.47
CA LEU A 39 13.11 3.40 -13.55
C LEU A 39 12.34 2.07 -13.37
N ALA A 40 12.77 1.01 -14.05
CA ALA A 40 12.19 -0.32 -13.93
C ALA A 40 12.29 -0.86 -12.50
N LEU A 41 13.42 -0.66 -11.83
CA LEU A 41 13.60 -1.02 -10.42
C LEU A 41 12.67 -0.22 -9.51
N ILE A 42 12.57 1.10 -9.70
CA ILE A 42 11.67 1.95 -8.91
C ILE A 42 10.22 1.50 -9.07
N VAL A 43 9.78 1.28 -10.31
CA VAL A 43 8.42 0.80 -10.62
C VAL A 43 8.19 -0.59 -10.03
N GLY A 44 9.15 -1.50 -10.19
CA GLY A 44 9.09 -2.86 -9.67
C GLY A 44 9.00 -2.89 -8.14
N VAL A 45 9.84 -2.13 -7.45
CA VAL A 45 9.82 -2.02 -5.98
C VAL A 45 8.51 -1.39 -5.51
N ARG A 46 8.05 -0.30 -6.14
CA ARG A 46 6.76 0.32 -5.79
C ARG A 46 5.60 -0.66 -5.95
N ARG A 47 5.56 -1.37 -7.07
CA ARG A 47 4.54 -2.38 -7.35
C ARG A 47 4.62 -3.55 -6.36
N TYR A 48 5.82 -4.00 -5.99
CA TYR A 48 6.02 -5.06 -5.02
C TYR A 48 5.58 -4.66 -3.61
N VAL A 49 5.93 -3.45 -3.17
CA VAL A 49 5.50 -2.92 -1.87
C VAL A 49 3.98 -2.77 -1.84
N GLN A 50 3.37 -2.26 -2.91
CA GLN A 50 1.93 -2.16 -3.03
C GLN A 50 1.26 -3.53 -3.02
N TRP A 51 1.83 -4.52 -3.72
CA TRP A 51 1.35 -5.89 -3.71
C TRP A 51 1.47 -6.57 -2.34
N ARG A 52 2.57 -6.36 -1.60
CA ARG A 52 2.70 -6.84 -0.22
C ARG A 52 1.65 -6.24 0.70
N ARG A 53 1.32 -4.96 0.53
CA ARG A 53 0.22 -4.32 1.26
C ARG A 53 -1.13 -4.96 0.93
N ASP A 54 -1.35 -5.30 -0.32
CA ASP A 54 -2.58 -5.97 -0.76
C ASP A 54 -2.71 -7.42 -0.27
N GLN A 55 -1.60 -8.12 0.00
CA GLN A 55 -1.65 -9.48 0.54
C GLN A 55 -2.33 -9.54 1.92
N TYR A 56 -2.02 -8.61 2.83
CA TYR A 56 -2.67 -8.57 4.15
C TYR A 56 -4.19 -8.42 4.05
N ARG A 57 -4.67 -7.62 3.10
CA ARG A 57 -6.11 -7.47 2.83
C ARG A 57 -6.72 -8.78 2.35
N ARG A 58 -6.04 -9.49 1.44
CA ARG A 58 -6.53 -10.78 0.92
C ARG A 58 -6.57 -11.83 2.03
N GLU A 59 -5.55 -11.92 2.86
CA GLU A 59 -5.52 -12.82 4.01
C GLU A 59 -6.63 -12.52 5.02
N ALA A 60 -6.87 -11.23 5.29
CA ALA A 60 -7.96 -10.80 6.16
C ALA A 60 -9.34 -11.20 5.60
N LEU A 61 -9.57 -11.02 4.29
CA LEU A 61 -10.81 -11.42 3.64
C LEU A 61 -11.01 -12.94 3.64
N VAL A 62 -9.94 -13.71 3.38
CA VAL A 62 -9.99 -15.18 3.44
C VAL A 62 -10.31 -15.65 4.86
N ARG A 63 -9.66 -15.09 5.89
CA ARG A 63 -9.96 -15.40 7.29
C ARG A 63 -11.37 -15.01 7.67
N LEU A 64 -11.87 -13.86 7.20
CA LEU A 64 -13.25 -13.43 7.46
C LEU A 64 -14.26 -14.39 6.80
N ALA A 65 -14.00 -14.84 5.56
CA ALA A 65 -14.81 -15.85 4.90
C ALA A 65 -14.83 -17.18 5.67
N GLN A 66 -13.68 -17.63 6.19
CA GLN A 66 -13.61 -18.83 7.04
C GLN A 66 -14.41 -18.68 8.34
N LEU A 67 -14.36 -17.50 8.97
CA LEU A 67 -15.16 -17.22 10.17
C LEU A 67 -16.66 -17.15 9.85
N ARG A 68 -17.03 -16.69 8.65
CA ARG A 68 -18.42 -16.64 8.19
C ARG A 68 -19.01 -18.03 8.00
N GLU A 69 -18.24 -18.99 7.48
CA GLU A 69 -18.70 -20.40 7.39
C GLU A 69 -19.02 -20.99 8.77
N ARG A 70 -18.32 -20.53 9.81
CA ARG A 70 -18.55 -20.93 11.21
C ARG A 70 -19.33 -19.88 11.99
N SER A 71 -20.21 -19.11 11.35
CA SER A 71 -20.95 -18.03 12.04
C SER A 71 -21.85 -18.51 13.18
N ASP A 72 -22.14 -19.82 13.23
CA ASP A 72 -22.86 -20.48 14.33
C ASP A 72 -21.99 -20.80 15.56
N ASP A 73 -20.67 -20.80 15.41
CA ASP A 73 -19.76 -20.90 16.53
C ASP A 73 -19.64 -19.53 17.23
N LEU A 74 -19.91 -19.52 18.54
CA LEU A 74 -19.73 -18.33 19.38
C LEU A 74 -18.31 -17.80 19.34
N ASN A 75 -17.34 -18.68 19.13
CA ASN A 75 -15.94 -18.29 19.03
C ASN A 75 -15.66 -17.48 17.75
N ALA A 76 -16.32 -17.81 16.63
CA ALA A 76 -16.18 -17.05 15.39
C ALA A 76 -16.71 -15.61 15.53
N LEU A 77 -17.80 -15.44 16.27
CA LEU A 77 -18.37 -14.12 16.61
C LEU A 77 -17.42 -13.28 17.47
N ARG A 78 -16.66 -13.91 18.36
CA ARG A 78 -15.66 -13.24 19.23
C ARG A 78 -14.36 -12.90 18.52
N GLU A 79 -13.96 -13.71 17.55
CA GLU A 79 -12.73 -13.47 16.78
C GLU A 79 -12.90 -12.36 15.73
N LEU A 80 -14.13 -12.09 15.29
CA LEU A 80 -14.44 -11.07 14.29
C LEU A 80 -13.95 -9.66 14.70
N PRO A 81 -14.27 -9.12 15.90
CA PRO A 81 -13.75 -7.83 16.35
C PRO A 81 -12.22 -7.79 16.49
N GLU A 82 -11.61 -8.90 16.93
CA GLU A 82 -10.15 -8.99 17.09
C GLU A 82 -9.43 -8.99 15.73
N LEU A 83 -9.99 -9.67 14.72
CA LEU A 83 -9.48 -9.63 13.35
C LEU A 83 -9.58 -8.21 12.78
N LEU A 84 -10.73 -7.54 12.96
CA LEU A 84 -10.92 -6.16 12.51
C LEU A 84 -9.92 -5.20 13.17
N LYS A 85 -9.68 -5.34 14.48
CA LYS A 85 -8.66 -4.56 15.20
C LYS A 85 -7.25 -4.83 14.67
N ARG A 86 -6.88 -6.08 14.40
CA ARG A 86 -5.57 -6.42 13.81
C ARG A 86 -5.42 -5.81 12.41
N VAL A 87 -6.46 -5.86 11.59
CA VAL A 87 -6.50 -5.20 10.27
C VAL A 87 -6.32 -3.69 10.45
N ALA A 88 -6.96 -3.08 11.45
CA ALA A 88 -6.79 -1.67 11.73
C ALA A 88 -5.39 -1.28 12.24
N LEU A 89 -4.79 -2.11 13.09
CA LEU A 89 -3.43 -1.91 13.56
C LEU A 89 -2.39 -2.11 12.45
N SER A 90 -2.69 -2.92 11.44
CA SER A 90 -1.82 -3.10 10.26
C SER A 90 -1.75 -1.86 9.36
N MET A 91 -2.59 -0.86 9.61
CA MET A 91 -2.56 0.39 8.87
C MET A 91 -1.47 1.31 9.40
N PRO A 92 -0.77 2.04 8.53
CA PRO A 92 -0.09 3.25 8.96
C PRO A 92 -1.19 4.24 9.36
N LEU A 93 -1.40 4.40 10.66
CA LEU A 93 -2.16 5.54 11.17
C LEU A 93 -1.47 6.77 10.59
N LYS A 94 -2.17 7.50 9.72
CA LYS A 94 -1.78 8.88 9.41
C LYS A 94 -1.88 9.59 10.74
N HIS A 95 -0.77 9.67 11.46
CA HIS A 95 -0.66 10.52 12.63
C HIS A 95 -1.08 11.91 12.14
N CYS A 96 -2.28 12.35 12.53
CA CYS A 96 -2.60 13.76 12.42
C CYS A 96 -1.51 14.48 13.23
N PRO A 97 -0.73 15.39 12.63
CA PRO A 97 0.17 16.22 13.40
C PRO A 97 -0.68 17.17 14.24
N VAL A 98 -1.15 16.71 15.39
CA VAL A 98 -1.73 17.59 16.40
C VAL A 98 -0.54 18.23 17.11
N GLY A 99 -0.17 19.41 16.65
CA GLY A 99 0.79 20.28 17.29
C GLY A 99 1.95 20.71 16.41
N ALA A 100 1.72 21.75 15.62
CA ALA A 100 2.69 22.81 15.31
C ALA A 100 4.14 22.41 14.98
N ALA A 101 4.41 22.18 13.69
CA ALA A 101 5.51 22.81 12.97
C ALA A 101 5.37 22.45 11.50
N GLU A 102 4.87 23.40 10.70
CA GLU A 102 5.04 23.36 9.26
C GLU A 102 6.53 23.29 8.91
N GLY A 103 6.87 22.40 7.99
CA GLY A 103 8.06 22.49 7.15
C GLY A 103 9.38 22.13 7.83
N CYS A 104 9.82 20.87 7.70
CA CYS A 104 11.24 20.53 7.45
C CYS A 104 11.53 19.02 7.25
N ASP A 105 10.64 18.22 6.65
CA ASP A 105 10.88 16.77 6.54
C ASP A 105 11.71 16.32 5.32
N LEU A 106 12.25 17.26 4.53
CA LEU A 106 13.33 16.98 3.57
C LEU A 106 14.73 17.19 4.17
N LEU A 107 14.85 17.82 5.36
CA LEU A 107 16.15 18.14 5.97
C LEU A 107 16.67 17.08 6.95
N ILE A 108 15.81 16.19 7.47
CA ILE A 108 16.22 15.13 8.41
C ILE A 108 17.03 14.01 7.73
N LEU A 109 16.90 13.83 6.42
CA LEU A 109 17.73 12.85 5.68
C LEU A 109 19.17 13.32 5.41
N LEU A 110 19.55 14.55 5.76
CA LEU A 110 20.88 15.10 5.48
C LEU A 110 21.81 15.27 6.70
N PHE A 111 21.31 15.24 7.93
CA PHE A 111 22.16 15.45 9.11
C PHE A 111 22.30 14.20 9.97
N LYS A 112 23.36 13.44 9.67
CA LYS A 112 23.98 12.44 10.53
C LYS A 112 24.66 13.16 11.70
N GLY A 113 23.88 13.53 12.71
CA GLY A 113 24.36 14.24 13.91
C GLY A 113 23.82 13.57 15.17
N ASN A 114 24.72 13.06 16.01
CA ASN A 114 24.44 12.36 17.25
C ASN A 114 23.77 13.31 18.26
N VAL A 115 22.44 13.23 18.40
CA VAL A 115 21.71 13.98 19.43
C VAL A 115 21.29 13.00 20.52
N LYS A 116 22.03 13.04 21.65
CA LYS A 116 21.51 12.58 22.94
C LYS A 116 20.30 13.44 23.29
N ARG A 117 19.08 12.90 23.18
CA ARG A 117 17.87 13.55 23.70
C ARG A 117 17.09 12.59 24.59
N SER A 118 17.04 12.98 25.86
CA SER A 118 16.29 12.38 26.95
C SER A 118 14.81 12.21 26.59
N GLN A 119 14.24 11.07 26.95
CA GLN A 119 12.80 10.80 26.88
C GLN A 119 12.02 11.83 27.71
N PRO A 120 10.87 12.27 27.20
CA PRO A 120 9.69 12.48 28.02
C PRO A 120 8.63 11.43 27.66
N SER A 121 8.13 10.79 28.71
CA SER A 121 6.93 9.96 28.72
C SER A 121 5.73 10.68 28.09
N ALA A 122 5.18 10.11 27.02
CA ALA A 122 3.73 10.09 26.74
C ALA A 122 3.48 9.24 25.47
N ALA A 123 2.95 8.03 25.67
CA ALA A 123 2.23 7.33 24.62
C ALA A 123 1.03 8.21 24.17
N PRO A 124 0.65 8.12 22.89
CA PRO A 124 -0.40 7.16 22.61
C PRO A 124 0.06 6.20 21.52
N THR A 125 0.33 4.97 21.92
CA THR A 125 0.49 3.86 21.00
C THR A 125 -0.84 3.68 20.28
N GLY A 126 -0.78 3.77 18.95
CA GLY A 126 -1.91 3.77 18.03
C GLY A 126 -2.98 2.72 18.28
N VAL A 127 -4.23 3.09 17.99
CA VAL A 127 -5.51 2.32 18.12
C VAL A 127 -5.83 1.78 19.52
N ALA A 128 -4.86 1.27 20.27
CA ALA A 128 -5.04 0.69 21.60
C ALA A 128 -5.45 1.71 22.68
N ALA A 129 -5.15 3.00 22.47
CA ALA A 129 -5.55 4.10 23.35
C ALA A 129 -6.82 4.84 22.89
N LEU A 130 -7.41 4.50 21.74
CA LEU A 130 -8.63 5.15 21.25
C LEU A 130 -9.81 4.70 22.11
N GLY A 131 -10.47 5.67 22.76
CA GLY A 131 -11.72 5.41 23.47
C GLY A 131 -12.81 4.89 22.51
N ARG A 132 -13.91 4.38 23.07
CA ARG A 132 -15.03 3.80 22.29
C ARG A 132 -15.60 4.78 21.24
N SER A 133 -15.60 6.08 21.53
CA SER A 133 -16.00 7.16 20.60
C SER A 133 -15.00 7.40 19.48
N ASP A 134 -13.71 7.41 19.82
CA ASP A 134 -12.64 7.70 18.87
C ASP A 134 -12.47 6.54 17.87
N TRP A 135 -12.79 5.33 18.32
CA TRP A 135 -12.84 4.14 17.47
C TRP A 135 -13.93 4.22 16.40
N GLN A 136 -15.14 4.69 16.73
CA GLN A 136 -16.22 4.87 15.74
C GLN A 136 -15.82 5.93 14.69
N ALA A 137 -15.25 7.05 15.12
CA ALA A 137 -14.80 8.12 14.23
C ALA A 137 -13.69 7.63 13.28
N PHE A 138 -12.74 6.85 13.81
CA PHE A 138 -11.70 6.20 13.03
C PHE A 138 -12.27 5.28 11.95
N LEU A 139 -13.18 4.36 12.32
CA LEU A 139 -13.80 3.45 11.35
C LEU A 139 -14.55 4.20 10.24
N GLN A 140 -15.24 5.29 10.58
CA GLN A 140 -15.96 6.14 9.62
C GLN A 140 -15.01 6.91 8.70
N GLN A 141 -13.89 7.43 9.21
CA GLN A 141 -12.89 8.14 8.43
C GLN A 141 -12.23 7.23 7.37
N HIS A 142 -12.12 5.94 7.68
CA HIS A 142 -11.51 4.91 6.86
C HIS A 142 -12.52 4.18 5.94
N SER A 143 -13.78 4.64 5.89
CA SER A 143 -14.86 4.10 5.08
C SER A 143 -15.50 5.17 4.20
N LYS A 144 -15.83 4.83 2.94
CA LYS A 144 -16.58 5.74 2.05
C LYS A 144 -18.07 5.75 2.34
N LYS A 145 -18.61 4.67 2.91
CA LYS A 145 -20.04 4.58 3.29
C LYS A 145 -20.26 4.95 4.74
N PRO A 146 -21.42 5.55 5.08
CA PRO A 146 -21.81 5.77 6.46
C PRO A 146 -21.98 4.43 7.17
N LEU A 147 -21.21 4.20 8.24
CA LEU A 147 -21.38 3.06 9.12
C LEU A 147 -22.50 3.36 10.14
N PRO A 148 -23.17 2.32 10.67
CA PRO A 148 -24.11 2.49 11.76
C PRO A 148 -23.44 3.15 12.97
N ALA A 149 -24.10 4.13 13.60
CA ALA A 149 -23.55 4.87 14.73
C ALA A 149 -23.16 3.98 15.93
N ASN A 150 -23.81 2.82 16.08
CA ASN A 150 -23.57 1.87 17.17
C ASN A 150 -22.63 0.71 16.77
N PHE A 151 -22.00 0.76 15.59
CA PHE A 151 -21.21 -0.35 15.08
C PHE A 151 -20.02 -0.70 15.98
N SER A 152 -19.27 0.31 16.45
CA SER A 152 -18.20 0.12 17.45
C SER A 152 -18.69 -0.55 18.74
N ALA A 153 -19.89 -0.16 19.21
CA ALA A 153 -20.50 -0.73 20.41
C ALA A 153 -20.93 -2.18 20.19
N GLN A 154 -21.48 -2.52 19.02
CA GLN A 154 -21.85 -3.88 18.62
C GLN A 154 -20.62 -4.80 18.53
N LEU A 155 -19.51 -4.32 17.98
CA LEU A 155 -18.23 -5.05 17.96
C LEU A 155 -17.67 -5.29 19.37
N ALA A 156 -17.76 -4.28 20.24
CA ALA A 156 -17.34 -4.44 21.64
C ALA A 156 -18.24 -5.43 22.40
N GLN A 157 -19.54 -5.45 22.12
CA GLN A 157 -20.45 -6.46 22.66
C GLN A 157 -20.07 -7.85 22.16
N LEU A 158 -19.78 -8.05 20.87
CA LEU A 158 -19.33 -9.35 20.36
C LEU A 158 -18.08 -9.88 21.09
N ALA A 159 -17.12 -9.00 21.42
CA ALA A 159 -15.88 -9.38 22.09
C ALA A 159 -16.07 -9.72 23.59
N TYR A 160 -16.93 -9.00 24.30
CA TYR A 160 -17.04 -9.07 25.77
C TYR A 160 -18.39 -9.59 26.30
N ALA A 161 -19.38 -9.83 25.44
CA ALA A 161 -20.70 -10.26 25.89
C ALA A 161 -20.72 -11.71 26.41
N PRO A 162 -21.63 -12.02 27.35
CA PRO A 162 -21.87 -13.39 27.82
C PRO A 162 -22.33 -14.31 26.68
N ASP A 163 -21.97 -15.59 26.75
CA ASP A 163 -22.37 -16.60 25.75
C ASP A 163 -23.89 -16.67 25.56
N ALA A 164 -24.67 -16.45 26.63
CA ALA A 164 -26.12 -16.45 26.59
C ALA A 164 -26.67 -15.35 25.67
N THR A 165 -26.07 -14.15 25.73
CA THR A 165 -26.46 -13.01 24.89
C THR A 165 -26.07 -13.25 23.44
N LEU A 166 -24.91 -13.86 23.20
CA LEU A 166 -24.45 -14.19 21.86
C LEU A 166 -25.31 -15.29 21.19
N ARG A 167 -25.78 -16.29 21.95
CA ARG A 167 -26.72 -17.30 21.45
C ARG A 167 -28.10 -16.75 21.12
N ALA A 168 -28.53 -15.71 21.83
CA ALA A 168 -29.82 -15.07 21.61
C ALA A 168 -29.83 -14.12 20.38
N LEU A 169 -28.67 -13.88 19.75
CA LEU A 169 -28.58 -13.00 18.57
C LEU A 169 -29.22 -13.67 17.34
N PRO A 170 -30.18 -12.99 16.67
CA PRO A 170 -30.74 -13.47 15.42
C PRO A 170 -29.66 -13.73 14.36
N VAL A 171 -29.82 -14.79 13.58
CA VAL A 171 -28.88 -15.15 12.50
C VAL A 171 -28.71 -14.01 11.51
N GLU A 172 -29.81 -13.32 11.17
CA GLU A 172 -29.82 -12.13 10.30
C GLU A 172 -28.90 -11.02 10.81
N GLN A 173 -28.93 -10.73 12.12
CA GLN A 173 -28.07 -9.69 12.70
C GLN A 173 -26.60 -10.11 12.69
N ARG A 174 -26.32 -11.40 12.94
CA ARG A 174 -24.96 -11.94 12.85
C ARG A 174 -24.42 -11.75 11.43
N GLN A 175 -25.19 -12.14 10.41
CA GLN A 175 -24.78 -11.99 9.01
C GLN A 175 -24.61 -10.53 8.59
N ALA A 176 -25.52 -9.64 8.99
CA ALA A 176 -25.40 -8.20 8.72
C ALA A 176 -24.12 -7.59 9.32
N LEU A 177 -23.70 -8.05 10.50
CA LEU A 177 -22.44 -7.63 11.12
C LEU A 177 -21.23 -8.14 10.32
N PHE A 178 -21.24 -9.40 9.88
CA PHE A 178 -20.19 -9.95 8.99
C PHE A 178 -20.12 -9.18 7.67
N ASP A 179 -21.26 -8.89 7.03
CA ASP A 179 -21.33 -8.13 5.78
C ASP A 179 -20.79 -6.71 5.96
N THR A 180 -21.15 -6.05 7.05
CA THR A 180 -20.64 -4.70 7.37
C THR A 180 -19.12 -4.71 7.58
N CYS A 181 -18.59 -5.73 8.28
CA CYS A 181 -17.15 -5.89 8.49
C CYS A 181 -16.41 -6.20 7.19
N GLN A 182 -16.93 -7.14 6.39
CA GLN A 182 -16.36 -7.48 5.09
C GLN A 182 -16.33 -6.25 4.18
N HIS A 183 -17.44 -5.52 4.12
CA HIS A 183 -17.53 -4.32 3.31
C HIS A 183 -16.55 -3.24 3.76
N TRP A 184 -16.38 -3.06 5.07
CA TRP A 184 -15.38 -2.14 5.59
C TRP A 184 -13.95 -2.56 5.22
N VAL A 185 -13.60 -3.85 5.37
CA VAL A 185 -12.27 -4.37 4.97
C VAL A 185 -12.03 -4.24 3.47
N GLU A 186 -13.07 -4.40 2.64
CA GLU A 186 -12.99 -4.22 1.19
C GLU A 186 -12.85 -2.76 0.77
N GLN A 187 -13.59 -1.86 1.42
CA GLN A 187 -13.57 -0.44 1.10
C GLN A 187 -12.39 0.30 1.72
N HIS A 188 -11.79 -0.26 2.76
CA HIS A 188 -10.61 0.27 3.41
C HIS A 188 -9.44 0.32 2.43
N HIS A 189 -9.19 1.51 1.88
CA HIS A 189 -8.05 1.79 1.02
C HIS A 189 -6.84 2.10 1.90
N VAL A 190 -5.88 1.19 1.97
CA VAL A 190 -4.52 1.54 2.41
C VAL A 190 -3.99 2.53 1.38
N ALA A 191 -3.75 3.78 1.80
CA ALA A 191 -3.33 4.87 0.93
C ALA A 191 -2.22 4.43 -0.05
N ALA A 192 -2.46 4.66 -1.35
CA ALA A 192 -1.49 4.50 -2.42
C ALA A 192 -0.38 5.55 -2.33
#